data_AF-A0A956IJF5-F1
#
_entry.id   AF-A0A956IJF5-F1
#
_cell.length_a   1.000
_cell.length_b   1.000
_cell.length_c   1.000
_cell.angle_alpha   90.00
_cell.angle_beta   90.00
_cell.angle_gamma   90.00
#
_symmetry.space_group_name_H-M   'P 1'
#
loop_
_entity.id
_entity.type
_entity.pdbx_description
1 polymer ?
#
loop_
_entity_poly.entity_id
_entity_poly.type
_entity_poly.pdbx_seq_one_letter_code
_entity_poly.pdbx_strand_id
1 'polypeptide(L)'
;MDKRRWFILIATSLMAAATLLWLQGRYEKGDMRNALELVQTYHSRAGVSIPDLLSYRHPQKGIQWSTAVENSCFQHIRVHAVVSGDPGQEPTVYAFAVDINGPSIHPANDNGQLLLGLMDEPLPVASTSASSEPTA
;
A
#
# COMPACT_ATOMS: atom_id res chain seq x y z
N MET A 1 2.74 -48.25 23.87
CA MET A 1 1.82 -47.36 23.12
C MET A 1 1.65 -47.95 21.73
N ASP A 2 0.41 -48.24 21.30
CA ASP A 2 0.18 -48.94 20.02
C ASP A 2 0.58 -48.05 18.83
N LYS A 3 1.25 -48.63 17.82
CA LYS A 3 1.66 -47.93 16.59
C LYS A 3 0.50 -47.12 15.97
N ARG A 4 -0.71 -47.69 15.98
CA ARG A 4 -1.94 -47.04 15.50
C ARG A 4 -2.29 -45.76 16.27
N ARG A 5 -2.12 -45.74 17.59
CA ARG A 5 -2.36 -44.53 18.40
C ARG A 5 -1.32 -43.45 18.09
N TRP A 6 -0.06 -43.85 17.88
CA TRP A 6 1.02 -42.93 17.51
C TRP A 6 0.75 -42.27 16.14
N PHE A 7 0.33 -43.05 15.14
CA PHE A 7 -0.06 -42.52 13.83
C PHE A 7 -1.22 -41.52 13.91
N ILE A 8 -2.26 -41.82 14.70
CA ILE A 8 -3.40 -40.90 14.85
C ILE A 8 -2.96 -39.57 15.48
N LEU A 9 -2.12 -39.60 16.52
CA LEU A 9 -1.62 -38.40 17.17
C LEU A 9 -0.79 -37.53 16.22
N ILE A 10 0.08 -38.15 15.42
CA ILE A 10 0.89 -37.42 14.42
C ILE A 10 0.01 -36.84 13.32
N ALA A 11 -0.89 -37.63 12.76
CA ALA A 11 -1.78 -37.19 11.69
C ALA A 11 -2.62 -35.99 12.13
N THR A 12 -3.18 -36.06 13.34
CA THR A 12 -3.99 -34.96 13.90
C THR A 12 -3.13 -33.72 14.15
N SER A 13 -1.92 -33.88 14.69
CA SER A 13 -0.98 -32.77 14.90
C SER A 13 -0.58 -32.07 13.60
N LEU A 14 -0.25 -32.84 12.56
CA LEU A 14 0.09 -32.32 11.24
C LEU A 14 -1.11 -31.57 10.61
N MET A 15 -2.30 -32.13 10.73
CA MET A 15 -3.52 -31.50 10.21
C MET A 15 -3.85 -30.20 10.95
N ALA A 16 -3.68 -30.15 12.26
CA ALA A 16 -3.82 -28.92 13.03
C ALA A 16 -2.79 -27.86 12.61
N ALA A 17 -1.52 -28.23 12.47
CA ALA A 17 -0.47 -27.32 11.99
C ALA A 17 -0.76 -26.78 10.59
N ALA A 18 -1.20 -27.63 9.66
CA ALA A 18 -1.57 -27.22 8.30
C ALA A 18 -2.75 -26.24 8.30
N THR A 19 -3.74 -26.45 9.18
CA THR A 19 -4.90 -25.55 9.31
C THR A 19 -4.49 -24.19 9.84
N LEU A 20 -3.58 -24.14 10.82
CA LEU A 20 -3.04 -22.88 11.35
C LEU A 20 -2.26 -22.10 10.30
N LEU A 21 -1.37 -22.78 9.55
CA LEU A 21 -0.61 -22.14 8.47
C LEU A 21 -1.53 -21.61 7.36
N TRP A 22 -2.55 -22.38 6.99
CA TRP A 22 -3.54 -21.95 6.01
C TRP A 22 -4.31 -20.71 6.48
N LEU A 23 -4.73 -20.71 7.75
CA LEU A 23 -5.47 -19.59 8.33
C LEU A 23 -4.60 -18.33 8.44
N GLN A 24 -3.35 -18.47 8.87
CA GLN A 24 -2.37 -17.36 8.90
C GLN A 24 -2.19 -16.74 7.52
N GLY A 25 -1.93 -17.57 6.50
CA GLY A 25 -1.78 -17.07 5.13
C GLY A 25 -3.06 -16.42 4.56
N ARG A 26 -4.24 -16.81 5.06
CA ARG A 26 -5.52 -16.15 4.70
C ARG A 26 -5.61 -14.75 5.28
N TYR A 27 -5.23 -14.58 6.55
CA TYR A 27 -5.23 -13.28 7.23
C TYR A 27 -4.18 -12.34 6.66
N GLU A 28 -2.94 -12.80 6.45
CA GLU A 28 -1.88 -11.97 5.85
C GLU A 28 -2.29 -11.38 4.50
N LYS A 29 -2.94 -12.18 3.64
CA LYS A 29 -3.47 -11.68 2.35
C LYS A 29 -4.59 -10.65 2.53
N GLY A 30 -5.44 -10.84 3.53
CA GLY A 30 -6.50 -9.89 3.88
C GLY A 30 -5.92 -8.56 4.35
N ASP A 31 -4.97 -8.63 5.26
CA ASP A 31 -4.26 -7.48 5.82
C ASP A 31 -3.51 -6.71 4.73
N MET A 32 -2.80 -7.41 3.83
CA MET A 32 -2.11 -6.78 2.68
C MET A 32 -3.08 -6.02 1.79
N ARG A 33 -4.24 -6.62 1.47
CA ARG A 33 -5.26 -5.97 0.66
C ARG A 33 -5.83 -4.74 1.36
N ASN A 34 -6.12 -4.83 2.66
CA ASN A 34 -6.63 -3.72 3.45
C ASN A 34 -5.61 -2.58 3.55
N ALA A 35 -4.33 -2.89 3.77
CA ALA A 35 -3.26 -1.90 3.81
C ALA A 35 -3.11 -1.17 2.47
N LEU A 36 -3.19 -1.90 1.35
CA LEU A 36 -3.19 -1.28 0.02
C LEU A 36 -4.38 -0.35 -0.17
N GLU A 37 -5.58 -0.79 0.20
CA GLU A 37 -6.81 0.00 0.10
C GLU A 37 -6.73 1.26 0.95
N LEU A 38 -6.20 1.17 2.18
CA LEU A 38 -5.96 2.31 3.06
C LEU A 38 -5.04 3.35 2.39
N VAL A 39 -3.92 2.92 1.79
CA VAL A 39 -3.00 3.86 1.12
C VAL A 39 -3.63 4.47 -0.13
N GLN A 40 -4.37 3.70 -0.92
CA GLN A 40 -5.02 4.20 -2.13
C GLN A 40 -6.21 5.13 -1.85
N THR A 41 -6.87 4.97 -0.71
CA THR A 41 -8.02 5.80 -0.30
C THR A 41 -7.65 6.84 0.76
N TYR A 42 -6.37 6.95 1.13
CA TYR A 42 -5.91 7.95 2.09
C TYR A 42 -6.00 9.34 1.51
N HIS A 43 -6.58 10.26 2.29
CA HIS A 43 -6.68 11.67 1.97
C HIS A 43 -6.06 12.48 3.11
N SER A 44 -5.32 13.53 2.75
CA SER A 44 -4.87 14.52 3.72
C SER A 44 -6.02 15.40 4.19
N ARG A 45 -5.72 16.30 5.15
CA ARG A 45 -6.69 17.32 5.58
C ARG A 45 -7.06 18.29 4.46
N ALA A 46 -6.16 18.48 3.49
CA ALA A 46 -6.41 19.27 2.29
C ALA A 46 -7.29 18.53 1.26
N GLY A 47 -7.61 17.25 1.48
CA GLY A 47 -8.46 16.45 0.60
C GLY A 47 -7.75 15.84 -0.60
N VAL A 48 -6.41 15.91 -0.65
CA VAL A 48 -5.62 15.31 -1.74
C VAL A 48 -5.31 13.85 -1.39
N SER A 49 -5.53 12.93 -2.34
CA SER A 49 -5.20 11.52 -2.16
C SER A 49 -3.76 11.20 -2.58
N ILE A 50 -3.17 10.12 -2.04
CA ILE A 50 -1.83 9.65 -2.46
C ILE A 50 -1.80 9.35 -3.98
N PRO A 51 -2.77 8.60 -4.56
CA PRO A 51 -2.80 8.35 -5.99
C PRO A 51 -2.90 9.62 -6.85
N ASP A 52 -3.68 10.62 -6.42
CA ASP A 52 -3.82 11.88 -7.16
C ASP A 52 -2.52 12.66 -7.16
N LEU A 53 -1.86 12.75 -6.00
CA LEU A 53 -0.59 13.45 -5.89
C LEU A 53 0.52 12.75 -6.69
N LEU A 54 0.55 11.43 -6.71
CA LEU A 54 1.48 10.67 -7.55
C LEU A 54 1.20 10.91 -9.04
N SER A 55 -0.08 10.90 -9.45
CA SER A 55 -0.49 11.15 -10.83
C SER A 55 -0.15 12.58 -11.28
N TYR A 56 -0.29 13.55 -10.37
CA TYR A 56 0.09 14.93 -10.60
C TYR A 56 1.61 15.10 -10.75
N ARG A 57 2.41 14.46 -9.89
CA ARG A 57 3.88 14.55 -9.94
C ARG A 57 4.49 13.78 -11.11
N HIS A 58 3.84 12.71 -11.56
CA HIS A 58 4.33 11.82 -12.62
C HIS A 58 3.29 11.68 -13.73
N PRO A 59 3.01 12.75 -14.48
CA PRO A 59 2.00 12.73 -15.52
C PRO A 59 2.36 11.67 -16.57
N GLN A 60 1.36 10.90 -16.98
CA GLN A 60 1.48 9.83 -17.99
C GLN A 60 2.40 8.65 -17.61
N LYS A 61 2.84 8.55 -16.35
CA LYS A 61 3.59 7.39 -15.86
C LYS A 61 2.64 6.36 -15.22
N GLY A 62 2.88 5.09 -15.51
CA GLY A 62 2.20 3.99 -14.83
C GLY A 62 2.70 3.85 -13.39
N ILE A 63 1.77 3.69 -12.45
CA ILE A 63 2.06 3.43 -11.04
C ILE A 63 1.72 1.97 -10.76
N GLN A 64 2.73 1.18 -10.39
CA GLN A 64 2.55 -0.21 -9.99
C GLN A 64 2.51 -0.30 -8.47
N TRP A 65 1.48 -0.93 -7.93
CA TRP A 65 1.30 -1.09 -6.50
C TRP A 65 1.68 -2.50 -6.06
N SER A 66 2.37 -2.62 -4.93
CA SER A 66 2.67 -3.90 -4.30
C SER A 66 2.70 -3.78 -2.78
N THR A 67 2.63 -4.93 -2.10
CA THR A 67 2.64 -5.00 -0.64
C THR A 67 3.61 -6.06 -0.16
N ALA A 68 4.26 -5.81 0.97
CA ALA A 68 5.12 -6.78 1.65
C ALA A 68 4.86 -6.72 3.16
N VAL A 69 4.82 -7.90 3.81
CA VAL A 69 4.82 -7.97 5.27
C VAL A 69 6.24 -7.70 5.74
N GLU A 70 6.41 -6.62 6.51
CA GLU A 70 7.72 -6.25 7.04
C GLU A 70 7.97 -6.89 8.41
N ASN A 71 6.94 -6.91 9.27
CA ASN A 71 7.01 -7.59 10.54
C ASN A 71 5.64 -8.14 10.95
N SER A 72 5.47 -9.46 10.87
CA SER A 72 4.22 -10.14 11.21
C SER A 72 3.81 -9.93 12.67
N CYS A 73 4.75 -9.67 13.58
CA CYS A 73 4.48 -9.49 15.01
C CYS A 73 3.94 -8.10 15.37
N PHE A 74 4.16 -7.08 14.53
CA PHE A 74 3.74 -5.70 14.80
C PHE A 74 2.69 -5.19 13.81
N GLN A 75 2.12 -6.07 12.99
CA GLN A 75 1.05 -5.74 12.03
C GLN A 75 1.36 -4.54 11.12
N HIS A 76 2.64 -4.31 10.83
CA HIS A 76 3.07 -3.30 9.88
C HIS A 76 3.18 -3.92 8.50
N ILE A 77 2.38 -3.40 7.58
CA ILE A 77 2.47 -3.76 6.16
C ILE A 77 3.11 -2.62 5.41
N ARG A 78 4.11 -2.99 4.61
CA ARG A 78 4.75 -2.07 3.69
C ARG A 78 3.98 -2.07 2.37
N VAL A 79 3.54 -0.90 1.95
CA VAL A 79 2.93 -0.66 0.65
C VAL A 79 3.91 0.11 -0.22
N HIS A 80 4.13 -0.35 -1.43
CA HIS A 80 4.98 0.28 -2.42
C HIS A 80 4.14 0.83 -3.57
N ALA A 81 4.44 2.06 -3.98
CA ALA A 81 4.02 2.61 -5.27
C ALA A 81 5.28 2.81 -6.12
N VAL A 82 5.40 2.03 -7.19
CA VAL A 82 6.56 2.06 -8.10
C VAL A 82 6.16 2.81 -9.36
N VAL A 83 6.77 3.97 -9.58
CA VAL A 83 6.58 4.76 -10.79
C VAL A 83 7.68 4.38 -11.79
N SER A 84 7.27 4.00 -13.00
CA SER A 84 8.23 3.68 -14.07
C SER A 84 9.08 4.90 -14.43
N GLY A 85 10.40 4.73 -14.41
CA GLY A 85 11.35 5.73 -14.91
C GLY A 85 11.26 5.89 -16.42
N ASP A 86 11.88 6.95 -16.95
CA ASP A 86 12.19 7.02 -18.38
C ASP A 86 13.19 5.94 -18.80
N PRO A 87 13.28 5.60 -20.10
CA PRO A 87 14.30 4.67 -20.59
C PRO A 87 15.71 5.11 -20.14
N GLY A 88 16.38 4.24 -19.36
CA GLY A 88 17.70 4.52 -18.80
C GLY A 88 17.71 5.16 -17.41
N GLN A 89 16.54 5.40 -16.79
CA GLN A 89 16.41 5.84 -15.41
C GLN A 89 15.86 4.73 -14.52
N GLU A 90 16.30 4.69 -13.27
CA GLU A 90 15.75 3.78 -12.28
C GLU A 90 14.30 4.16 -11.91
N PRO A 91 13.44 3.16 -11.61
CA PRO A 91 12.08 3.44 -11.18
C PRO A 91 12.06 4.16 -9.82
N THR A 92 11.15 5.12 -9.68
CA THR A 92 10.97 5.81 -8.40
C THR A 92 10.05 4.98 -7.51
N VAL A 93 10.56 4.57 -6.34
CA VAL A 93 9.78 3.80 -5.36
C VAL A 93 9.33 4.72 -4.23
N TYR A 94 8.03 4.78 -3.99
CA TYR A 94 7.43 5.34 -2.79
C TYR A 94 7.05 4.20 -1.85
N ALA A 95 7.45 4.26 -0.58
CA ALA A 95 7.15 3.22 0.39
C ALA A 95 6.42 3.82 1.59
N PHE A 96 5.37 3.13 2.04
CA PHE A 96 4.54 3.51 3.18
C PHE A 96 4.42 2.34 4.14
N ALA A 97 4.60 2.58 5.44
CA ALA A 97 4.29 1.63 6.49
C ALA A 97 2.88 1.91 7.01
N VAL A 98 2.03 0.90 6.98
CA VAL A 98 0.64 0.97 7.44
C VAL A 98 0.51 0.21 8.75
N ASP A 99 0.06 0.87 9.81
CA ASP A 99 -0.41 0.23 11.04
C ASP A 99 -1.90 -0.12 10.86
N ILE A 100 -2.23 -1.41 11.00
CA ILE A 100 -3.59 -1.91 10.79
C ILE A 100 -4.47 -1.73 12.03
N ASN A 101 -3.90 -1.60 13.24
CA ASN A 101 -4.67 -1.48 14.48
C ASN A 101 -5.20 -0.07 14.73
N GLY A 102 -4.38 0.93 14.43
CA GLY A 102 -4.77 2.33 14.37
C GLY A 102 -4.46 2.77 12.96
N PRO A 103 -5.43 2.88 12.04
CA PRO A 103 -5.18 3.07 10.61
C PRO A 103 -4.38 4.36 10.37
N SER A 104 -3.07 4.24 10.39
CA SER A 104 -2.10 5.31 10.25
C SER A 104 -1.10 4.90 9.19
N ILE A 105 -0.68 5.90 8.42
CA ILE A 105 0.24 5.74 7.31
C ILE A 105 1.48 6.56 7.64
N HIS A 106 2.63 5.88 7.64
CA HIS A 106 3.93 6.47 7.89
C HIS A 106 4.82 6.31 6.66
N PRO A 107 5.77 7.22 6.41
CA PRO A 107 6.73 7.03 5.34
C PRO A 107 7.68 5.89 5.70
N ALA A 108 7.98 5.02 4.73
CA ALA A 108 8.96 3.93 4.88
C ALA A 108 10.21 4.13 4.02
N ASN A 109 10.30 5.25 3.29
CA ASN A 109 11.49 5.76 2.62
C ASN A 109 11.40 7.29 2.39
N ASP A 110 12.49 7.89 1.92
CA ASP A 110 12.59 9.33 1.69
C ASP A 110 11.54 9.85 0.70
N ASN A 111 11.28 9.11 -0.38
CA ASN A 111 10.26 9.47 -1.37
C ASN A 111 8.85 9.50 -0.76
N GLY A 112 8.54 8.51 0.09
CA GLY A 112 7.28 8.47 0.84
C GLY A 112 7.16 9.63 1.81
N GLN A 113 8.25 10.01 2.50
CA GLN A 113 8.28 11.15 3.40
C GLN A 113 8.01 12.46 2.64
N LEU A 114 8.70 12.66 1.52
CA LEU A 114 8.48 13.82 0.65
C LEU A 114 7.03 13.86 0.14
N LEU A 115 6.49 12.72 -0.28
CA LEU A 115 5.13 12.68 -0.80
C LEU A 115 4.11 13.02 0.28
N LEU A 116 4.19 12.39 1.47
CA LEU A 116 3.28 12.67 2.58
C LEU A 116 3.37 14.12 3.05
N GLY A 117 4.58 14.71 3.08
CA GLY A 117 4.78 16.11 3.45
C GLY A 117 4.14 17.10 2.48
N LEU A 118 3.99 16.73 1.21
CA LEU A 118 3.34 17.55 0.18
C LEU A 118 1.82 17.43 0.18
N MET A 119 1.24 16.44 0.88
CA MET A 119 -0.20 16.21 0.80
C MET A 119 -1.04 17.29 1.50
N ASP A 120 -0.48 18.00 2.49
CA ASP A 120 -1.18 19.09 3.17
C ASP A 120 -1.08 20.43 2.40
N GLU A 121 -0.30 20.47 1.32
CA GLU A 121 -0.26 21.62 0.43
C GLU A 121 -1.40 21.54 -0.59
N PRO A 122 -2.13 22.64 -0.84
CA PRO A 122 -3.13 22.67 -1.89
C PRO A 122 -2.44 22.45 -3.24
N LEU A 123 -2.92 21.45 -4.00
CA LEU A 123 -2.48 21.27 -5.38
C LEU A 123 -2.76 22.56 -6.16
N PRO A 124 -1.81 23.07 -6.96
CA PRO A 124 -2.06 24.24 -7.79
C PRO A 124 -3.19 23.88 -8.76
N VAL A 125 -4.33 24.56 -8.62
CA VAL A 125 -5.42 24.48 -9.58
C VAL A 125 -4.85 24.84 -10.94
N ALA A 126 -4.93 23.92 -11.90
CA ALA A 126 -4.57 24.19 -13.28
C ALA A 126 -5.34 25.44 -13.71
N SER A 127 -4.61 26.55 -13.93
CA SER A 127 -5.17 27.80 -14.40
C SER A 127 -5.92 27.53 -15.70
N THR A 128 -7.25 27.46 -15.59
CA THR A 128 -8.14 27.53 -16.74
C THR A 128 -8.06 28.96 -17.26
N SER A 129 -7.03 29.24 -18.03
CA SER A 129 -6.89 30.49 -18.77
C SER A 129 -7.79 30.42 -20.01
N ALA A 130 -8.92 31.11 -19.90
CA ALA A 130 -9.60 31.96 -20.90
C ALA A 130 -9.88 31.42 -22.33
N SER A 131 -11.15 31.58 -22.76
CA SER A 131 -11.55 32.55 -23.80
C SER A 131 -12.66 32.02 -24.73
N SER A 132 -13.86 32.60 -24.63
CA SER A 132 -14.58 33.17 -25.78
C SER A 132 -15.89 33.81 -25.30
N GLU A 133 -15.80 35.11 -25.03
CA GLU A 133 -16.93 36.03 -25.11
C GLU A 133 -17.05 36.47 -26.58
N PRO A 134 -18.18 36.25 -27.27
CA PRO A 134 -18.48 36.98 -28.48
C PRO A 134 -19.51 38.07 -28.16
N THR A 135 -19.04 39.31 -28.27
CA THR A 135 -19.82 40.55 -28.37
C THR A 135 -20.88 40.42 -29.47
N ALA A 136 -22.10 40.86 -29.18
CA ALA A 136 -23.08 41.27 -30.16
C ALA A 136 -23.61 42.66 -29.78
#